data_AF-A0AAD8EFV2-F1
#
_entry.id   AF-A0AAD8EFV2-F1
#
_cell.length_a   1.000
_cell.length_b   1.000
_cell.length_c   1.000
_cell.angle_alpha   90.00
_cell.angle_beta   90.00
_cell.angle_gamma   90.00
#
_symmetry.space_group_name_H-M   'P 1'
#
loop_
_entity.id
_entity.type
_entity.pdbx_description
1 polymer ?
#
loop_
_entity_poly.entity_id
_entity_poly.type
_entity_poly.pdbx_seq_one_letter_code
_entity_poly.pdbx_strand_id
1 'polypeptide(L)' 'VHFPTHDEHLMTELTRSVKVFAEGLEQLSQDEANEVTLSPHLSCEGRGEPRWRDGDKFY' A
#
# COMPACT_ATOMS: atom_id res chain seq x y z
N VAL A 1 -2.14 -36.23 3.88
CA VAL A 1 -2.16 -35.17 2.85
C VAL A 1 -1.68 -33.89 3.51
N HIS A 2 -0.53 -33.35 3.09
CA HIS A 2 -0.02 -32.07 3.59
C HIS A 2 -0.55 -30.99 2.65
N PHE A 3 -1.60 -30.29 3.06
CA PHE A 3 -2.09 -29.14 2.31
C PHE A 3 -1.15 -27.96 2.60
N PRO A 4 -0.50 -27.34 1.61
CA PRO A 4 0.35 -26.18 1.82
C PRO A 4 -0.54 -24.98 2.15
N THR A 5 -0.99 -24.91 3.40
CA THR A 5 -1.79 -23.81 3.94
C THR A 5 -1.01 -22.49 3.91
N HIS A 6 0.32 -22.56 3.82
CA HIS A 6 1.19 -21.39 3.72
C HIS A 6 0.95 -20.59 2.44
N ASP A 7 0.72 -21.26 1.31
CA ASP A 7 0.53 -20.58 0.02
C ASP A 7 -0.87 -19.95 -0.07
N GLU A 8 -1.90 -20.65 0.41
CA GLU A 8 -3.27 -20.11 0.47
C GLU A 8 -3.38 -18.94 1.46
N HIS A 9 -2.73 -19.06 2.62
CA HIS A 9 -2.70 -17.99 3.61
C HIS A 9 -1.92 -16.77 3.09
N LEU A 10 -0.78 -16.99 2.45
CA LEU A 10 -0.01 -15.94 1.78
C LEU A 10 -0.86 -15.25 0.71
N MET A 11 -1.54 -16.00 -0.15
CA MET A 11 -2.40 -15.44 -1.18
C MET A 11 -3.59 -14.67 -0.60
N THR A 12 -4.14 -15.13 0.51
CA THR A 12 -5.23 -14.44 1.22
C THR A 12 -4.75 -13.08 1.74
N GLU A 13 -3.59 -13.05 2.40
CA GLU A 13 -3.03 -11.80 2.92
C GLU A 13 -2.62 -10.84 1.79
N LEU A 14 -1.99 -11.34 0.72
CA LEU A 14 -1.68 -10.51 -0.46
C LEU A 14 -2.94 -9.91 -1.09
N THR A 15 -3.99 -10.71 -1.26
CA THR A 15 -5.27 -10.24 -1.80
C THR A 15 -5.88 -9.17 -0.91
N ARG A 16 -5.81 -9.35 0.42
CA ARG A 16 -6.31 -8.39 1.39
C ARG A 16 -5.53 -7.08 1.31
N SER A 17 -4.21 -7.11 1.26
CA SER A 17 -3.38 -5.92 1.12
C SER A 17 -3.67 -5.14 -0.16
N VAL A 18 -3.86 -5.82 -1.29
CA VAL A 18 -4.22 -5.17 -2.57
C VAL A 18 -5.59 -4.50 -2.47
N LYS A 19 -6.58 -5.13 -1.83
CA LYS A 19 -7.91 -4.54 -1.63
C LYS A 19 -7.88 -3.28 -0.78
N VAL A 20 -7.21 -3.31 0.38
CA VAL A 20 -7.08 -2.14 1.26
C VAL A 20 -6.41 -0.98 0.53
N PHE A 21 -5.35 -1.27 -0.22
CA PHE A 21 -4.67 -0.24 -1.02
C PHE A 21 -5.58 0.35 -2.11
N ALA A 22 -6.35 -0.48 -2.82
CA ALA A 22 -7.28 -0.03 -3.85
C ALA A 22 -8.42 0.82 -3.27
N GLU A 23 -9.01 0.42 -2.14
CA GLU A 23 -10.05 1.16 -1.44
C GLU A 23 -9.52 2.51 -0.92
N GLY A 24 -8.30 2.55 -0.40
CA GLY A 24 -7.65 3.79 0.02
C GLY A 24 -7.38 4.76 -1.16
N LEU A 25 -6.99 4.24 -2.33
CA LEU A 25 -6.83 5.05 -3.55
C LEU A 25 -8.16 5.60 -4.06
N GLU A 26 -9.23 4.81 -4.01
CA GLU A 26 -10.56 5.28 -4.41
C GLU A 26 -11.02 6.44 -3.51
N GLN A 27 -10.87 6.31 -2.19
CA GLN A 27 -11.20 7.38 -1.25
C GLN A 27 -10.35 8.63 -1.47
N LEU A 28 -9.05 8.47 -1.72
CA LEU A 28 -8.16 9.59 -2.02
C LEU A 28 -8.61 10.34 -3.29
N SER A 29 -8.98 9.59 -4.34
CA SER A 29 -9.38 10.17 -5.63
C SER A 29 -10.69 10.96 -5.57
N GLN A 30 -11.54 10.69 -4.58
CA GLN A 30 -12.82 11.37 -4.37
C GLN A 30 -12.68 12.68 -3.57
N ASP A 31 -11.52 12.93 -2.97
CA ASP A 31 -11.25 14.16 -2.21
C ASP A 31 -10.45 15.14 -3.07
N GLU A 32 -11.17 16.08 -3.70
CA GLU A 32 -10.61 17.10 -4.60
C GLU A 32 -9.63 18.06 -3.90
N ALA A 33 -9.55 18.06 -2.56
CA ALA A 33 -8.63 18.88 -1.77
C ALA A 33 -7.34 18.16 -1.36
N ASN A 34 -7.16 16.88 -1.71
CA ASN A 34 -5.98 16.12 -1.31
C ASN A 34 -4.75 16.42 -2.19
N GLU A 35 -3.76 17.14 -1.64
CA GLU A 35 -2.41 17.31 -2.22
C GLU A 35 -1.49 16.08 -1.98
N VAL A 36 -2.05 14.87 -1.93
CA VAL A 36 -1.27 13.66 -1.65
C VAL A 36 -0.46 13.24 -2.88
N THR A 37 0.85 13.07 -2.70
CA THR A 37 1.73 12.59 -3.78
C THR A 37 1.85 11.07 -3.70
N LEU A 38 1.29 10.37 -4.69
CA LEU A 38 1.37 8.91 -4.83
C LEU A 38 2.73 8.40 -5.33
N SER A 39 3.62 9.31 -5.72
CA SER A 39 4.93 9.00 -6.30
C SER A 39 6.06 9.62 -5.46
N PRO A 40 6.22 9.23 -4.17
CA PRO A 40 7.29 9.74 -3.34
C PRO A 40 8.66 9.32 -3.88
N HIS A 41 9.66 10.20 -3.75
CA HIS A 41 11.03 9.88 -4.16
C HIS A 41 11.75 9.09 -3.06
N LEU A 42 11.31 7.86 -2.81
CA LEU A 42 11.85 7.02 -1.73
C LEU A 42 13.26 6.52 -2.02
N SER A 43 14.07 6.43 -0.97
CA SER A 43 15.43 5.91 -1.07
C SER A 43 15.87 5.26 0.24
N CYS A 44 16.35 4.02 0.14
CA CYS A 44 16.89 3.28 1.29
C CYS A 44 18.39 3.56 1.55
N GLU A 45 19.14 4.02 0.54
CA GLU A 45 20.61 4.11 0.60
C GLU A 45 21.20 5.43 0.04
N GLY A 46 20.36 6.39 -0.32
CA GLY A 46 20.77 7.57 -1.09
C GLY A 46 19.90 8.82 -0.89
N ARG A 47 19.98 9.78 -1.83
CA ARG A 47 19.22 11.04 -1.80
C ARG A 47 17.75 10.82 -2.19
N GLY A 48 16.91 10.59 -1.19
CA GLY A 48 15.45 10.51 -1.31
C GLY A 48 14.80 10.52 0.07
N GLU A 49 13.48 10.43 0.11
CA GLU A 49 12.74 10.34 1.35
C GLU A 49 12.93 8.95 1.99
N PRO A 50 13.18 8.86 3.31
CA PRO A 50 13.37 7.58 3.99
C PRO A 50 12.05 6.81 4.18
N ARG A 51 10.90 7.49 4.05
CA ARG A 51 9.57 6.92 4.16
C ARG A 51 8.56 7.76 3.38
N TRP A 52 7.47 7.14 2.95
CA TRP A 52 6.39 7.86 2.29
C TRP A 52 5.60 8.66 3.31
N ARG A 53 5.62 9.99 3.21
CA ARG A 53 4.97 10.89 4.18
C ARG A 53 3.46 10.66 4.28
N ASP A 54 2.81 10.39 3.16
CA ASP A 54 1.35 10.18 3.10
C ASP A 54 0.95 8.71 3.13
N GLY A 55 1.91 7.77 3.24
CA GLY A 55 1.61 6.34 3.33
C GLY A 55 0.70 6.02 4.52
N ASP A 56 0.80 6.83 5.56
CA ASP A 56 -0.01 6.76 6.76
C ASP A 56 -1.50 7.13 6.55
N LYS A 57 -1.91 7.45 5.33
CA LYS A 57 -3.32 7.69 5.00
C LYS A 57 -4.03 6.45 4.45
N PHE A 58 -3.30 5.36 4.21
CA PHE A 58 -3.76 4.14 3.54
C PHE A 58 -3.71 2.90 4.47
N TYR A 59 -4.22 3.02 5.70
CA TYR A 59 -4.24 1.94 6.70
C TYR A 59 -5.54 1.13 6.72
#